data_AF-L0NHC6-F1
#
_entry.id   AF-L0NHC6-F1
#
_cell.length_a   1.000
_cell.length_b   1.000
_cell.length_c   1.000
_cell.angle_alpha   90.00
_cell.angle_beta   90.00
_cell.angle_gamma   90.00
#
_symmetry.space_group_name_H-M   'P 1'
#
loop_
_entity.id
_entity.type
_entity.pdbx_description
1 polymer ?
#
loop_
_entity_poly.entity_id
_entity_poly.type
_entity_poly.pdbx_seq_one_letter_code
_entity_poly.pdbx_strand_id
1 'polypeptide(L)' 'MIHNERTKLTANWLNAMASGVIITGVVAPSIAVLFQLSMGIGVSPLLLVAASGVWLSSGIALHLLGRKVLGRLM' A
#
# COMPACT_ATOMS: atom_id res chain seq x y z
N MET A 1 -19.00 21.62 -10.98
CA MET A 1 -17.54 21.47 -11.24
C MET A 1 -16.76 21.02 -9.99
N ILE A 2 -17.00 21.60 -8.81
CA ILE A 2 -16.30 21.25 -7.55
C ILE A 2 -16.42 19.76 -7.13
N HIS A 3 -17.54 19.09 -7.40
CA HIS A 3 -17.72 17.68 -7.04
C HIS A 3 -16.75 16.74 -7.80
N ASN A 4 -16.44 17.03 -9.07
CA ASN A 4 -15.46 16.25 -9.83
C ASN A 4 -14.04 16.39 -9.27
N GLU A 5 -13.66 17.59 -8.85
CA GLU A 5 -12.35 17.86 -8.27
C GLU A 5 -12.17 17.16 -6.93
N ARG A 6 -13.18 17.22 -6.05
CA ARG A 6 -13.15 16.49 -4.77
C ARG A 6 -12.99 15.00 -4.98
N THR A 7 -13.76 14.40 -5.89
CA THR A 7 -13.68 12.97 -6.17
C THR A 7 -12.34 12.56 -6.79
N LYS A 8 -11.75 13.40 -7.66
CA LYS A 8 -10.38 13.21 -8.17
C LYS A 8 -9.33 13.28 -7.05
N LEU A 9 -9.43 14.26 -6.15
CA LEU A 9 -8.52 14.39 -5.01
C LEU A 9 -8.62 13.19 -4.07
N THR A 10 -9.83 12.70 -3.78
CA THR A 10 -10.03 11.49 -2.98
C THR A 10 -9.44 10.25 -3.65
N ALA A 11 -9.67 10.06 -4.95
CA ALA A 11 -9.09 8.95 -5.70
C ALA A 11 -7.55 9.00 -5.69
N ASN A 12 -6.97 10.20 -5.86
CA ASN A 12 -5.53 10.40 -5.80
C ASN A 12 -4.96 10.11 -4.40
N TRP A 13 -5.65 10.56 -3.35
CA TRP A 13 -5.25 10.30 -1.97
C TRP A 13 -5.26 8.81 -1.64
N LEU A 14 -6.32 8.08 -2.00
CA LEU A 14 -6.40 6.62 -1.84
C LEU A 14 -5.27 5.90 -2.60
N ASN A 15 -4.92 6.38 -3.79
CA ASN A 15 -3.81 5.83 -4.56
C ASN A 15 -2.45 6.11 -3.90
N ALA A 16 -2.24 7.32 -3.36
CA ALA A 16 -1.02 7.64 -2.63
C ALA A 16 -0.86 6.78 -1.37
N MET A 17 -1.95 6.55 -0.63
CA MET A 17 -1.96 5.63 0.50
C MET A 17 -1.65 4.19 0.08
N ALA A 18 -2.25 3.72 -1.02
CA ALA A 18 -1.96 2.38 -1.56
C ALA A 18 -0.46 2.20 -1.82
N SER A 19 0.17 3.17 -2.49
CA SER A 19 1.61 3.18 -2.73
C SER A 19 2.40 3.17 -1.42
N GLY A 20 2.05 4.02 -0.46
CA GLY A 20 2.72 4.07 0.85
C GLY A 20 2.64 2.74 1.60
N VAL A 21 1.46 2.14 1.66
CA VAL A 21 1.20 0.84 2.29
C VAL A 21 2.06 -0.26 1.66
N ILE A 22 2.17 -0.30 0.33
CA ILE A 22 3.00 -1.29 -0.38
C ILE A 22 4.50 -1.04 -0.12
N ILE A 23 4.94 0.21 -0.20
CA ILE A 23 6.36 0.55 0.02
C ILE A 23 6.77 0.19 1.45
N THR A 24 6.00 0.60 2.46
CA THR A 24 6.34 0.39 3.87
C THR A 24 6.20 -1.07 4.28
N GLY A 25 5.19 -1.79 3.80
CA GLY A 25 4.90 -3.17 4.24
C GLY A 25 5.57 -4.27 3.42
N VAL A 26 6.05 -3.97 2.21
CA VAL A 26 6.65 -4.95 1.30
C VAL A 26 8.05 -4.55 0.88
N VAL A 27 8.22 -3.35 0.32
CA VAL A 27 9.50 -2.93 -0.26
C VAL A 27 10.55 -2.71 0.83
N ALA A 28 10.23 -1.92 1.86
CA ALA A 28 11.18 -1.61 2.94
C ALA A 28 11.66 -2.88 3.69
N PRO A 29 10.79 -3.82 4.09
CA PRO A 29 11.24 -5.06 4.71
C PRO A 29 12.03 -5.96 3.76
N SER A 30 11.69 -5.98 2.47
CA SER A 30 12.46 -6.73 1.46
C SER A 30 13.89 -6.19 1.32
N ILE A 31 14.03 -4.86 1.31
CA ILE A 31 15.34 -4.19 1.31
C ILE A 31 16.10 -4.52 2.59
N ALA A 32 15.46 -4.46 3.76
CA ALA A 32 16.11 -4.81 5.02
C ALA A 32 16.64 -6.25 5.03
N VAL A 33 15.89 -7.22 4.48
CA VAL A 33 16.37 -8.61 4.31
C VAL A 33 17.53 -8.68 3.31
N LEU A 34 17.43 -8.01 2.16
CA LEU A 34 18.45 -8.04 1.11
C LEU A 34 19.82 -7.51 1.61
N PHE A 35 19.79 -6.44 2.40
CA PHE A 35 20.99 -5.84 2.98
C PHE A 35 21.40 -6.44 4.33
N GLN A 36 20.74 -7.52 4.77
CA GLN A 36 20.98 -8.16 6.06
C GLN A 36 20.91 -7.16 7.24
N LEU A 37 20.05 -6.15 7.11
CA LEU A 37 19.83 -5.16 8.14
C LEU A 37 19.18 -5.86 9.34
N SER A 38 19.69 -5.64 10.55
CA SER A 38 19.18 -6.30 11.74
C SER A 38 17.73 -5.88 12.00
N MET A 39 16.78 -6.77 11.72
CA MET A 39 15.33 -6.51 11.83
C MET A 39 14.79 -6.58 13.26
N GLY A 40 15.66 -6.49 14.28
CA GLY A 40 15.30 -6.78 15.66
C GLY A 40 15.13 -8.28 15.92
N ILE A 41 14.74 -8.63 17.15
CA ILE A 41 14.77 -9.99 17.71
C ILE A 41 14.01 -10.99 16.81
N GLY A 42 14.75 -11.90 16.16
CA GLY A 42 14.27 -13.20 15.67
C GLY A 42 12.96 -13.21 14.86
N VAL A 43 12.72 -12.21 13.99
CA VAL A 43 11.50 -12.19 13.18
C VAL A 43 11.47 -13.42 12.26
N SER A 44 10.49 -14.30 12.44
CA SER A 44 10.32 -15.49 11.61
C SER A 44 10.11 -15.09 10.14
N PRO A 45 10.83 -15.69 9.17
CA PRO A 45 10.61 -15.42 7.75
C PRO A 45 9.16 -15.62 7.30
N LEU A 46 8.45 -16.60 7.92
CA LEU A 46 7.05 -16.85 7.63
C LEU A 46 6.16 -15.69 8.10
N LEU A 47 6.43 -15.13 9.28
CA LEU A 47 5.71 -13.97 9.79
C LEU A 47 5.94 -12.74 8.91
N LEU A 48 7.17 -12.56 8.41
CA LEU A 48 7.50 -11.48 7.49
C LEU A 48 6.70 -11.60 6.18
N VAL A 49 6.69 -12.79 5.56
CA VAL A 49 5.94 -13.05 4.33
C VAL A 49 4.44 -12.85 4.54
N ALA A 50 3.89 -13.35 5.65
CA ALA A 50 2.48 -13.18 6.00
C ALA A 50 2.12 -11.69 6.19
N ALA A 51 2.94 -10.95 6.93
CA ALA A 51 2.76 -9.52 7.13
C ALA A 51 2.81 -8.76 5.79
N SER A 52 3.84 -9.00 4.96
CA SER A 52 3.94 -8.37 3.64
C SER A 52 2.74 -8.72 2.74
N GLY A 53 2.20 -9.93 2.83
CA GLY A 53 0.96 -10.31 2.14
C GLY A 53 -0.26 -9.48 2.57
N VAL A 54 -0.43 -9.23 3.87
CA VAL A 54 -1.51 -8.38 4.41
C VAL A 54 -1.35 -6.93 3.94
N TRP A 55 -0.14 -6.38 4.02
CA TRP A 55 0.15 -5.03 3.53
C TRP A 55 -0.09 -4.89 2.03
N LEU A 56 0.37 -5.85 1.23
CA LEU A 56 0.15 -5.85 -0.22
C LEU A 56 -1.34 -5.89 -0.56
N SER A 57 -2.09 -6.78 0.09
CA SER A 57 -3.55 -6.92 -0.11
C SER A 57 -4.29 -5.62 0.25
N SER A 58 -3.87 -4.97 1.34
CA SER A 58 -4.43 -3.68 1.78
C SER A 58 -4.13 -2.56 0.77
N GLY A 59 -2.90 -2.51 0.23
CA GLY A 59 -2.52 -1.56 -0.81
C GLY A 59 -3.33 -1.76 -2.10
N ILE A 60 -3.48 -3.01 -2.55
CA ILE A 60 -4.31 -3.35 -3.71
C ILE A 60 -5.76 -2.92 -3.48
N ALA A 61 -6.33 -3.21 -2.31
CA ALA A 61 -7.69 -2.80 -1.98
C ALA A 61 -7.86 -1.28 -2.03
N LEU A 62 -6.93 -0.51 -1.46
CA LEU A 62 -6.94 0.96 -1.52
C LEU A 62 -6.81 1.49 -2.95
N HIS A 63 -5.95 0.89 -3.76
CA HIS A 63 -5.80 1.26 -5.17
C HIS A 63 -7.10 1.02 -5.96
N LEU A 64 -7.74 -0.14 -5.77
CA LEU A 64 -9.02 -0.46 -6.39
C LEU A 64 -10.15 0.46 -5.92
N LEU A 65 -10.16 0.85 -4.64
CA LEU A 65 -11.09 1.85 -4.13
C LEU A 65 -10.87 3.21 -4.80
N GLY A 66 -9.62 3.66 -4.93
CA GLY A 66 -9.29 4.88 -5.68
C GLY A 66 -9.79 4.83 -7.13
N ARG A 67 -9.59 3.70 -7.82
CA ARG A 67 -10.11 3.47 -9.17
C ARG A 67 -11.63 3.49 -9.23
N LYS A 68 -12.33 2.87 -8.28
CA LYS A 68 -13.80 2.88 -8.20
C LYS A 68 -14.35 4.30 -7.96
N VAL A 69 -13.69 5.08 -7.10
CA VAL A 69 -14.05 6.47 -6.82
C VAL A 69 -13.89 7.32 -8.09
N LEU A 70 -12.79 7.15 -8.83
CA LEU A 70 -12.57 7.86 -10.10
C LEU A 70 -13.54 7.40 -11.20
N GLY A 71 -13.79 6.10 -11.31
CA GLY A 71 -14.68 5.52 -12.32
C GLY A 71 -16.16 5.89 -12.16
N ARG A 72 -16.59 6.40 -11.00
CA ARG A 72 -17.94 6.97 -10.80
C ARG A 72 -18.11 8.36 -11.42
N LEU A 73 -17.03 9.01 -11.87
CA LEU A 73 -17.05 10.34 -12.50
C LEU A 73 -17.07 10.30 -14.03
N MET A 74 -16.68 9.16 -14.62
CA MET A 74 -16.64 8.92 -16.06
C MET A 74 -17.93 8.28 -16.52
#